data_AF-A0A7K2LRG5-F1
#
_entry.id   AF-A0A7K2LRG5-F1
#
_cell.length_a   1.000
_cell.length_b   1.000
_cell.length_c   1.000
_cell.angle_alpha   90.00
_cell.angle_beta   90.00
_cell.angle_gamma   90.00
#
_symmetry.space_group_name_H-M   'P 1'
#
loop_
_entity.id
_entity.type
_entity.pdbx_description
1 polymer ?
#
loop_
_entity_poly.entity_id
_entity_poly.type
_entity_poly.pdbx_seq_one_letter_code
_entity_poly.pdbx_strand_id
1 'polypeptide(L)'
;MGLWEVNADTLAGSRFLISPLAETFASLKLLHAGAGRHPGEHAWLRAHLPGYRRLLAGDPVTALLVRAGLGHDWIADFLTPTPRDEESFADGVARVRAADPVAARAHLRRSLNGPLPAALDRDDLPERAARLLEHVWTETVRPAWDRRRHVLEADIVARTAQVSRGGWATVLDALRPGTRWLGGNRFQVNSHAYPPREIAGAQLVLVPVTPQTGWVAWDEPPSRYAVVYPCAGVLADA
;
A
#
# COMPACT_ATOMS: atom_id res chain seq x y z
N MET A 1 0.32 17.47 9.12
CA MET A 1 -0.49 16.69 8.17
C MET A 1 0.30 16.55 6.88
N GLY A 2 0.34 15.36 6.29
CA GLY A 2 1.02 15.14 5.01
C GLY A 2 0.21 15.85 3.96
N LEU A 3 0.80 16.86 3.33
CA LEU A 3 0.10 17.78 2.45
C LEU A 3 0.66 17.66 1.04
N TRP A 4 -0.19 17.40 0.06
CA TRP A 4 0.15 17.47 -1.36
C TRP A 4 -0.53 18.66 -2.01
N GLU A 5 0.21 19.39 -2.84
CA GLU A 5 -0.33 20.43 -3.70
C GLU A 5 -0.63 19.83 -5.06
N VAL A 6 -1.92 19.63 -5.31
CA VAL A 6 -2.49 18.95 -6.47
C VAL A 6 -3.27 19.98 -7.29
N ASN A 7 -2.70 20.40 -8.42
CA ASN A 7 -3.41 21.31 -9.32
C ASN A 7 -4.56 20.61 -10.05
N ALA A 8 -5.43 21.40 -10.70
CA ALA A 8 -6.59 20.89 -11.41
C ALA A 8 -6.22 19.85 -12.49
N ASP A 9 -5.11 20.06 -13.23
CA ASP A 9 -4.68 19.15 -14.29
C ASP A 9 -4.24 17.79 -13.75
N THR A 10 -3.48 17.78 -12.66
CA THR A 10 -3.06 16.53 -11.98
C THR A 10 -4.27 15.76 -11.46
N LEU A 11 -5.24 16.47 -10.88
CA LEU A 11 -6.46 15.86 -10.37
C LEU A 11 -7.36 15.36 -11.51
N ALA A 12 -7.51 16.11 -12.59
CA ALA A 12 -8.26 15.72 -13.78
C ALA A 12 -7.63 14.53 -14.51
N GLY A 13 -6.31 14.45 -14.53
CA GLY A 13 -5.55 13.33 -15.08
C GLY A 13 -5.43 12.12 -14.15
N SER A 14 -5.94 12.22 -12.92
CA SER A 14 -5.85 11.14 -11.94
C SER A 14 -6.71 9.93 -12.31
N ARG A 15 -6.27 8.74 -11.89
CA ARG A 15 -6.91 7.48 -12.29
C ARG A 15 -7.04 6.51 -11.12
N PHE A 16 -8.09 5.70 -11.16
CA PHE A 16 -8.14 4.51 -10.32
C PHE A 16 -7.42 3.36 -11.03
N LEU A 17 -6.68 2.55 -10.28
CA LEU A 17 -6.10 1.31 -10.79
C LEU A 17 -6.13 0.22 -9.73
N ILE A 18 -6.13 -1.03 -10.18
CA ILE A 18 -6.02 -2.21 -9.32
C ILE A 18 -4.58 -2.69 -9.34
N SER A 19 -3.98 -2.88 -8.17
CA SER A 19 -2.61 -3.38 -8.04
C SER A 19 -2.58 -4.67 -7.24
N PRO A 20 -2.24 -5.82 -7.88
CA PRO A 20 -2.04 -7.08 -7.17
C PRO A 20 -0.96 -7.00 -6.08
N LEU A 21 0.11 -6.23 -6.33
CA LEU A 21 1.18 -6.01 -5.35
C LEU A 21 0.67 -5.20 -4.16
N ALA A 22 -0.10 -4.13 -4.37
CA ALA A 22 -0.68 -3.35 -3.27
C ALA A 22 -1.64 -4.20 -2.44
N GLU A 23 -2.51 -5.00 -3.06
CA GLU A 23 -3.38 -5.93 -2.33
C GLU A 23 -2.59 -6.94 -1.49
N THR A 24 -1.49 -7.46 -2.05
CA THR A 24 -0.59 -8.39 -1.35
C THR A 24 0.07 -7.73 -0.16
N PHE A 25 0.58 -6.51 -0.32
CA PHE A 25 1.19 -5.77 0.77
C PHE A 25 0.18 -5.38 1.86
N ALA A 26 -1.04 -4.99 1.48
CA ALA A 26 -2.13 -4.76 2.43
C ALA A 26 -2.47 -6.02 3.23
N SER A 27 -2.46 -7.19 2.57
CA SER A 27 -2.67 -8.50 3.21
C SER A 27 -1.53 -8.87 4.16
N LEU A 28 -0.28 -8.56 3.80
CA LEU A 28 0.88 -8.68 4.69
C LEU A 28 0.71 -7.80 5.95
N LYS A 29 0.26 -6.54 5.81
CA LYS A 29 -0.03 -5.66 6.95
C LYS A 29 -1.10 -6.25 7.87
N LEU A 30 -2.17 -6.81 7.31
CA LEU A 30 -3.22 -7.47 8.08
C LEU A 30 -2.71 -8.70 8.84
N LEU A 31 -1.93 -9.57 8.18
CA LEU A 31 -1.27 -10.72 8.83
C LEU A 31 -0.34 -10.28 9.96
N HIS A 32 0.43 -9.23 9.73
CA HIS A 32 1.38 -8.71 10.70
C HIS A 32 0.67 -8.14 11.93
N ALA A 33 -0.39 -7.35 11.74
CA ALA A 33 -1.21 -6.83 12.82
C ALA A 33 -1.95 -7.94 13.57
N GLY A 34 -2.37 -8.99 12.86
CA GLY A 34 -3.08 -10.13 13.44
C GLY A 34 -4.47 -9.78 14.01
N ALA A 35 -5.01 -8.62 13.67
CA ALA A 35 -6.26 -8.08 14.19
C ALA A 35 -7.18 -7.65 13.04
N GLY A 36 -8.23 -8.43 12.81
CA GLY A 36 -9.28 -8.10 11.86
C GLY A 36 -10.25 -7.05 12.42
N ARG A 37 -10.84 -6.26 11.52
CA ARG A 37 -11.84 -5.22 11.85
C ARG A 37 -13.26 -5.64 11.52
N HIS A 38 -13.44 -6.67 10.68
CA HIS A 38 -14.75 -7.18 10.30
C HIS A 38 -14.74 -8.72 10.17
N PRO A 39 -15.91 -9.39 10.11
CA PRO A 39 -16.00 -10.85 10.13
C PRO A 39 -15.15 -11.56 9.08
N GLY A 40 -15.14 -11.06 7.84
CA GLY A 40 -14.30 -11.59 6.76
C GLY A 40 -12.79 -11.51 7.05
N GLU A 41 -12.28 -10.40 7.58
CA GLU A 41 -10.87 -10.32 8.00
C GLU A 41 -10.56 -11.30 9.14
N HIS A 42 -11.48 -11.49 10.09
CA HIS A 42 -11.31 -12.49 11.14
C HIS A 42 -11.26 -13.92 10.59
N ALA A 43 -12.15 -14.25 9.65
CA ALA A 43 -12.16 -15.55 8.99
C ALA A 43 -10.88 -15.80 8.19
N TRP A 44 -10.47 -14.81 7.41
CA TRP A 44 -9.24 -14.86 6.63
C TRP A 44 -7.99 -14.98 7.52
N LEU A 45 -7.93 -14.25 8.64
CA LEU A 45 -6.83 -14.38 9.61
C LEU A 45 -6.81 -15.77 10.27
N ARG A 46 -7.98 -16.33 10.65
CA ARG A 46 -8.03 -17.70 11.20
C ARG A 46 -7.43 -18.73 10.24
N ALA A 47 -7.67 -18.56 8.93
CA ALA A 47 -7.13 -19.46 7.91
C ALA A 47 -5.63 -19.29 7.68
N HIS A 48 -5.12 -18.05 7.56
CA HIS A 48 -3.77 -17.80 7.03
C HIS A 48 -2.73 -17.40 8.08
N LEU A 49 -3.14 -16.82 9.22
CA LEU A 49 -2.23 -16.31 10.25
C LEU A 49 -1.30 -17.40 10.84
N PRO A 50 -1.75 -18.65 11.09
CA PRO A 50 -0.85 -19.70 11.57
C PRO A 50 0.29 -20.01 10.61
N GLY A 51 0.02 -20.03 9.30
CA GLY A 51 1.04 -20.28 8.26
C GLY A 51 2.08 -19.17 8.22
N TYR A 52 1.62 -17.92 8.16
CA TYR A 52 2.47 -16.73 8.21
C TYR A 52 3.38 -16.69 9.45
N ARG A 53 2.83 -16.98 10.64
CA ARG A 53 3.60 -17.02 11.89
C ARG A 53 4.67 -18.10 11.88
N ARG A 54 4.37 -19.29 11.35
CA ARG A 54 5.38 -20.36 11.21
C ARG A 54 6.50 -19.95 10.26
N LEU A 55 6.18 -19.32 9.13
CA LEU A 55 7.18 -18.82 8.19
C LEU A 55 8.14 -17.84 8.89
N LEU A 56 7.60 -16.83 9.59
CA LEU A 56 8.42 -15.84 10.27
C LEU A 56 9.20 -16.39 11.48
N ALA A 57 8.68 -17.42 12.16
CA ALA A 57 9.42 -18.11 13.21
C ALA A 57 10.63 -18.88 12.64
N GLY A 58 10.52 -19.41 11.42
CA GLY A 58 11.60 -20.08 10.70
C GLY A 58 12.62 -19.16 10.04
N ASP A 59 12.29 -17.89 9.83
CA ASP A 59 13.19 -16.87 9.25
C ASP A 59 13.18 -15.57 10.07
N PRO A 60 13.98 -15.51 11.15
CA PRO A 60 14.04 -14.34 12.03
C PRO A 60 14.49 -13.05 11.33
N VAL A 61 15.30 -13.15 10.27
CA VAL A 61 15.75 -11.97 9.51
C VAL A 61 14.59 -11.38 8.72
N THR A 62 13.81 -12.22 8.03
CA THR A 62 12.61 -11.77 7.32
C THR A 62 11.56 -11.25 8.32
N ALA A 63 11.42 -11.87 9.49
CA ALA A 63 10.53 -11.37 10.53
C ALA A 63 10.93 -9.98 11.04
N LEU A 64 12.24 -9.75 11.21
CA LEU A 64 12.78 -8.44 11.58
C LEU A 64 12.61 -7.42 10.45
N LEU A 65 12.82 -7.84 9.20
CA LEU A 65 12.62 -7.01 8.01
C LEU A 65 11.17 -6.50 7.93
N VAL A 66 10.18 -7.35 8.16
CA VAL A 66 8.76 -6.93 8.16
C VAL A 66 8.50 -5.88 9.23
N ARG A 67 8.95 -6.14 10.47
CA ARG A 67 8.76 -5.18 11.58
C ARG A 67 9.43 -3.83 11.27
N ALA A 68 10.65 -3.87 10.73
CA ALA A 68 11.42 -2.68 10.41
C ALA A 68 10.87 -1.93 9.20
N GLY A 69 10.28 -2.64 8.22
CA GLY A 69 9.82 -2.06 6.97
C GLY A 69 8.36 -1.60 6.98
N LEU A 70 7.51 -2.16 7.85
CA LEU A 70 6.16 -1.61 8.04
C LEU A 70 6.18 -0.30 8.83
N GLY A 71 7.15 -0.16 9.75
CA GLY A 71 7.35 1.05 10.57
C GLY A 71 6.12 1.42 11.41
N HIS A 72 6.23 2.54 12.12
CA HIS A 72 5.08 3.15 12.80
C HIS A 72 4.40 4.19 11.90
N ASP A 73 5.18 5.14 11.37
CA ASP A 73 4.67 6.28 10.60
C ASP A 73 5.07 6.23 9.11
N TRP A 74 6.07 5.42 8.75
CA TRP A 74 6.62 5.36 7.41
C TRP A 74 6.90 3.91 7.00
N ILE A 75 6.41 3.51 5.82
CA ILE A 75 6.73 2.20 5.23
C ILE A 75 8.02 2.32 4.44
N ALA A 76 8.94 1.37 4.56
CA ALA A 76 10.15 1.37 3.75
C ALA A 76 9.78 1.28 2.25
N ASP A 77 10.04 2.36 1.51
CA ASP A 77 9.49 2.60 0.17
C ASP A 77 9.74 1.48 -0.83
N PHE A 78 10.87 0.76 -0.73
CA PHE A 78 11.19 -0.36 -1.63
C PHE A 78 10.21 -1.54 -1.51
N LEU A 79 9.47 -1.65 -0.39
CA LEU A 79 8.43 -2.67 -0.21
C LEU A 79 7.14 -2.33 -0.95
N THR A 80 6.92 -1.06 -1.24
CA THR A 80 5.69 -0.54 -1.86
C THR A 80 6.03 0.38 -3.03
N PRO A 81 6.69 -0.14 -4.07
CA PRO A 81 7.01 0.66 -5.24
C PRO A 81 5.71 1.18 -5.86
N THR A 82 5.75 2.39 -6.44
CA THR A 82 4.53 3.08 -6.87
C THR A 82 3.80 2.28 -7.95
N PRO A 83 2.53 1.89 -7.77
CA PRO A 83 1.82 1.03 -8.71
C PRO A 83 1.74 1.57 -10.14
N ARG A 84 1.95 0.68 -11.12
CA ARG A 84 1.87 1.01 -12.55
C ARG A 84 0.58 0.48 -13.17
N ASP A 85 0.19 1.08 -14.29
CA ASP A 85 -1.02 0.68 -15.03
C ASP A 85 -0.84 -0.72 -15.58
N GLU A 86 -1.87 -1.57 -15.42
CA GLU A 86 -1.88 -2.98 -15.89
C GLU A 86 -0.72 -3.85 -15.36
N GLU A 87 -0.06 -3.43 -14.27
CA GLU A 87 1.07 -4.15 -13.67
C GLU A 87 0.62 -5.49 -13.07
N SER A 88 1.24 -6.59 -13.52
CA SER A 88 1.00 -7.90 -12.93
C SER A 88 1.65 -8.01 -11.55
N PHE A 89 1.23 -9.00 -10.75
CA PHE A 89 1.92 -9.30 -9.49
C PHE A 89 3.42 -9.59 -9.71
N ALA A 90 3.75 -10.35 -10.75
CA ALA A 90 5.12 -10.75 -11.06
C ALA A 90 6.00 -9.54 -11.38
N ASP A 91 5.49 -8.59 -12.16
CA ASP A 91 6.23 -7.36 -12.52
C ASP A 91 6.43 -6.47 -11.30
N GLY A 92 5.38 -6.30 -10.48
CA GLY A 92 5.47 -5.53 -9.25
C GLY A 92 6.48 -6.10 -8.26
N VAL A 93 6.44 -7.41 -8.00
CA VAL A 93 7.38 -8.05 -7.06
C VAL A 93 8.80 -8.12 -7.62
N ALA A 94 8.97 -8.17 -8.96
CA ALA A 94 10.28 -8.04 -9.59
C ALA A 94 10.91 -6.66 -9.32
N ARG A 95 10.12 -5.57 -9.26
CA ARG A 95 10.65 -4.25 -8.86
C ARG A 95 11.08 -4.20 -7.39
N VAL A 96 10.34 -4.87 -6.50
CA VAL A 96 10.77 -5.02 -5.10
C VAL A 96 12.11 -5.77 -5.03
N ARG A 97 12.23 -6.86 -5.80
CA ARG A 97 13.44 -7.69 -5.87
C ARG A 97 14.64 -6.94 -6.45
N ALA A 98 14.41 -6.10 -7.46
CA ALA A 98 15.42 -5.31 -8.16
C ALA A 98 15.78 -4.01 -7.44
N ALA A 99 15.17 -3.70 -6.29
CA ALA A 99 15.51 -2.50 -5.53
C ALA A 99 16.99 -2.52 -5.14
N ASP A 100 17.64 -1.35 -5.27
CA ASP A 100 19.04 -1.20 -4.86
C ASP A 100 19.18 -1.52 -3.35
N PRO A 101 20.10 -2.41 -2.95
CA PRO A 101 20.21 -2.80 -1.55
C PRO A 101 20.61 -1.66 -0.61
N VAL A 102 21.41 -0.69 -1.09
CA VAL A 102 21.79 0.50 -0.29
C VAL A 102 20.56 1.37 -0.05
N ALA A 103 19.74 1.59 -1.08
CA ALA A 103 18.47 2.30 -0.97
C ALA A 103 17.49 1.56 -0.06
N ALA A 104 17.38 0.23 -0.16
CA ALA A 104 16.52 -0.58 0.72
C ALA A 104 16.91 -0.40 2.21
N ARG A 105 18.20 -0.41 2.54
CA ARG A 105 18.69 -0.12 3.89
C ARG A 105 18.39 1.31 4.33
N ALA A 106 18.51 2.29 3.43
CA ALA A 106 18.14 3.68 3.72
C ALA A 106 16.64 3.84 4.00
N HIS A 107 15.79 3.19 3.21
CA HIS A 107 14.34 3.16 3.44
C HIS A 107 13.98 2.53 4.78
N LEU A 108 14.66 1.45 5.19
CA LEU A 108 14.46 0.84 6.52
C LEU A 108 14.87 1.77 7.66
N ARG A 109 15.99 2.49 7.55
CA ARG A 109 16.38 3.52 8.54
C ARG A 109 15.31 4.60 8.68
N ARG A 110 14.75 5.04 7.54
CA ARG A 110 13.66 6.03 7.52
C ARG A 110 12.39 5.48 8.17
N SER A 111 12.02 4.24 7.86
CA SER A 111 10.85 3.55 8.43
C SER A 111 10.95 3.36 9.94
N LEU A 112 12.14 3.00 10.43
CA LEU A 112 12.44 2.85 11.85
C LEU A 112 12.56 4.20 12.59
N ASN A 113 12.77 5.30 11.86
CA ASN A 113 13.20 6.58 12.42
C ASN A 113 14.41 6.42 13.37
N GLY A 114 15.40 5.63 12.96
CA GLY A 114 16.47 5.20 13.85
C GLY A 114 17.54 4.34 13.18
N PRO A 115 18.51 3.81 13.96
CA PRO A 115 19.59 2.99 13.44
C PRO A 115 19.06 1.69 12.85
N LEU A 116 19.70 1.23 11.77
CA LEU A 116 19.41 -0.07 11.18
C LEU A 116 19.97 -1.16 12.10
N PRO A 117 19.16 -2.15 12.53
CA PRO A 117 19.66 -3.31 13.25
C PRO A 117 20.75 -4.03 12.46
N ALA A 118 21.82 -4.48 13.12
CA ALA A 118 22.94 -5.16 12.45
C ALA A 118 22.50 -6.37 11.61
N ALA A 119 21.46 -7.10 12.06
CA ALA A 119 20.90 -8.23 11.30
C ALA A 119 20.21 -7.82 9.99
N LEU A 120 19.92 -6.52 9.79
CA LEU A 120 19.39 -5.95 8.55
C LEU A 120 20.46 -5.20 7.74
N ASP A 121 21.71 -5.14 8.19
CA ASP A 121 22.80 -4.58 7.36
C ASP A 121 23.28 -5.62 6.34
N ARG A 122 22.44 -5.84 5.32
CA ARG A 122 22.59 -6.91 4.33
C ARG A 122 22.15 -6.46 2.96
N ASP A 123 22.72 -7.07 1.92
CA ASP A 123 22.34 -6.79 0.53
C ASP A 123 21.18 -7.66 0.02
N ASP A 124 20.83 -8.75 0.73
CA ASP A 124 19.78 -9.70 0.33
C ASP A 124 18.35 -9.29 0.77
N LEU A 125 18.15 -8.09 1.32
CA LEU A 125 16.84 -7.63 1.81
C LEU A 125 15.77 -7.50 0.72
N PRO A 126 16.06 -6.93 -0.48
CA PRO A 126 15.10 -6.89 -1.59
C PRO A 126 14.62 -8.29 -2.01
N GLU A 127 15.54 -9.24 -2.11
CA GLU A 127 15.26 -10.65 -2.43
C GLU A 127 14.37 -11.30 -1.36
N ARG A 128 14.67 -11.08 -0.08
CA ARG A 128 13.86 -11.58 1.05
C ARG A 128 12.45 -11.00 1.05
N ALA A 129 12.33 -9.69 0.82
CA ALA A 129 11.04 -9.02 0.72
C ALA A 129 10.20 -9.59 -0.43
N ALA A 130 10.81 -9.75 -1.61
CA ALA A 130 10.15 -10.32 -2.77
C ALA A 130 9.63 -11.75 -2.51
N ARG A 131 10.47 -12.63 -1.94
CA ARG A 131 10.05 -14.00 -1.56
C ARG A 131 8.91 -14.03 -0.55
N LEU A 132 8.94 -13.13 0.44
CA LEU A 132 7.85 -13.03 1.40
C LEU A 132 6.55 -12.60 0.71
N LEU A 133 6.61 -11.59 -0.15
CA LEU A 133 5.43 -11.12 -0.89
C LEU A 133 4.89 -12.19 -1.84
N GLU A 134 5.76 -12.97 -2.49
CA GLU A 134 5.38 -14.13 -3.30
C GLU A 134 4.66 -15.19 -2.49
N HIS A 135 5.13 -15.47 -1.26
CA HIS A 135 4.44 -16.38 -0.35
C HIS A 135 3.07 -15.84 0.06
N VAL A 136 2.98 -14.58 0.49
CA VAL A 136 1.70 -13.95 0.86
C VAL A 136 0.73 -13.96 -0.31
N TRP A 137 1.18 -13.61 -1.52
CA TRP A 137 0.38 -13.67 -2.72
C TRP A 137 -0.13 -15.09 -2.97
N THR A 138 0.78 -16.06 -3.05
CA THR A 138 0.49 -17.45 -3.41
C THR A 138 -0.48 -18.11 -2.44
N GLU A 139 -0.26 -17.93 -1.14
CA GLU A 139 -0.99 -18.65 -0.10
C GLU A 139 -2.29 -17.94 0.30
N THR A 140 -2.37 -16.61 0.17
CA THR A 140 -3.42 -15.84 0.87
C THR A 140 -4.25 -14.91 -0.02
N VAL A 141 -3.73 -14.53 -1.19
CA VAL A 141 -4.38 -13.57 -2.11
C VAL A 141 -4.78 -14.23 -3.41
N ARG A 142 -3.84 -14.89 -4.10
CA ARG A 142 -4.03 -15.56 -5.39
C ARG A 142 -5.24 -16.50 -5.41
N PRO A 143 -5.48 -17.36 -4.40
CA PRO A 143 -6.62 -18.28 -4.43
C PRO A 143 -7.99 -17.58 -4.47
N ALA A 144 -8.08 -16.35 -3.97
CA ALA A 144 -9.30 -15.55 -3.95
C ALA A 144 -9.18 -14.28 -4.81
N TRP A 145 -8.19 -14.20 -5.70
CA TRP A 145 -7.84 -12.96 -6.40
C TRP A 145 -8.97 -12.48 -7.28
N ASP A 146 -9.63 -13.36 -8.03
CA ASP A 146 -10.75 -12.96 -8.88
C ASP A 146 -11.86 -12.32 -8.04
N ARG A 147 -12.24 -12.94 -6.92
CA ARG A 147 -13.25 -12.36 -6.01
C ARG A 147 -12.80 -11.01 -5.43
N ARG A 148 -11.55 -10.90 -4.98
CA ARG A 148 -10.98 -9.63 -4.48
C ARG A 148 -11.03 -8.56 -5.58
N ARG A 149 -10.60 -8.91 -6.80
CA ARG A 149 -10.62 -8.03 -7.96
C ARG A 149 -12.02 -7.48 -8.24
N HIS A 150 -13.06 -8.32 -8.23
CA HIS A 150 -14.44 -7.85 -8.41
C HIS A 150 -14.87 -6.83 -7.33
N VAL A 151 -14.47 -7.02 -6.07
CA VAL A 151 -14.73 -6.05 -4.99
C VAL A 151 -14.01 -4.73 -5.26
N LEU A 152 -12.75 -4.78 -5.70
CA LEU A 152 -11.96 -3.60 -6.03
C LEU A 152 -12.57 -2.85 -7.25
N GLU A 153 -12.99 -3.57 -8.29
CA GLU A 153 -13.68 -3.00 -9.46
C GLU A 153 -15.00 -2.33 -9.07
N ALA A 154 -15.78 -2.97 -8.19
CA ALA A 154 -17.02 -2.40 -7.67
C ALA A 154 -16.79 -1.11 -6.84
N ASP A 155 -15.72 -1.06 -6.04
CA ASP A 155 -15.33 0.19 -5.34
C ASP A 155 -15.01 1.30 -6.33
N ILE A 156 -14.21 1.01 -7.37
CA ILE A 156 -13.87 2.00 -8.41
C ILE A 156 -15.13 2.56 -9.06
N VAL A 157 -16.08 1.70 -9.46
CA VAL A 157 -17.38 2.14 -10.02
C VAL A 157 -18.13 3.05 -9.04
N ALA A 158 -18.17 2.68 -7.76
CA ALA A 158 -18.81 3.49 -6.74
C ALA A 158 -18.12 4.86 -6.56
N ARG A 159 -16.78 4.91 -6.61
CA ARG A 159 -16.01 6.17 -6.53
C ARG A 159 -16.24 7.05 -7.76
N THR A 160 -16.28 6.48 -8.96
CA THR A 160 -16.61 7.23 -10.18
C THR A 160 -18.01 7.85 -10.09
N ALA A 161 -18.99 7.09 -9.59
CA ALA A 161 -20.34 7.63 -9.36
C ALA A 161 -20.38 8.68 -8.23
N GLN A 162 -19.46 8.64 -7.27
CA GLN A 162 -19.29 9.71 -6.28
C GLN A 162 -18.71 10.98 -6.90
N VAL A 163 -17.71 10.86 -7.79
CA VAL A 163 -17.18 12.02 -8.55
C VAL A 163 -18.30 12.73 -9.31
N SER A 164 -19.17 12.00 -10.01
CA SER A 164 -20.28 12.61 -10.75
C SER A 164 -21.30 13.34 -9.87
N ARG A 165 -21.47 12.93 -8.60
CA ARG A 165 -22.48 13.49 -7.68
C ARG A 165 -21.95 14.61 -6.80
N GLY A 166 -20.70 14.52 -6.34
CA GLY A 166 -20.10 15.44 -5.36
C GLY A 166 -18.74 16.02 -5.77
N GLY A 167 -18.25 15.67 -6.96
CA GLY A 167 -16.92 16.05 -7.42
C GLY A 167 -15.80 15.30 -6.71
N TRP A 168 -14.56 15.64 -7.08
CA TRP A 168 -13.36 14.98 -6.56
C TRP A 168 -13.14 15.18 -5.06
N ALA A 169 -13.50 16.34 -4.51
CA ALA A 169 -13.33 16.62 -3.09
C ALA A 169 -14.04 15.57 -2.21
N THR A 170 -15.28 15.19 -2.56
CA THR A 170 -16.03 14.13 -1.85
C THR A 170 -15.33 12.78 -1.88
N VAL A 171 -14.71 12.43 -3.01
CA VAL A 171 -13.99 11.16 -3.14
C VAL A 171 -12.71 11.18 -2.31
N LEU A 172 -11.92 12.25 -2.40
CA LEU A 172 -10.66 12.42 -1.66
C LEU A 172 -10.88 12.41 -0.13
N ASP A 173 -11.97 13.03 0.33
CA ASP A 173 -12.37 13.00 1.75
C ASP A 173 -12.77 11.60 2.23
N ALA A 174 -13.24 10.74 1.32
CA ALA A 174 -13.78 9.42 1.63
C ALA A 174 -12.80 8.25 1.36
N LEU A 175 -11.54 8.54 1.00
CA LEU A 175 -10.55 7.48 0.72
C LEU A 175 -10.16 6.71 1.97
N ARG A 176 -9.64 7.39 3.00
CA ARG A 176 -9.29 6.75 4.28
C ARG A 176 -9.26 7.76 5.43
N PRO A 177 -9.33 7.31 6.69
CA PRO A 177 -9.14 8.21 7.83
C PRO A 177 -7.88 9.06 7.69
N GLY A 178 -8.05 10.37 7.82
CA GLY A 178 -6.97 11.35 7.69
C GLY A 178 -6.72 11.87 6.28
N THR A 179 -7.51 11.48 5.27
CA THR A 179 -7.52 12.16 3.95
C THR A 179 -8.55 13.27 3.92
N ARG A 180 -8.20 14.42 3.34
CA ARG A 180 -9.11 15.57 3.22
C ARG A 180 -8.69 16.56 2.12
N TRP A 181 -9.64 17.02 1.31
CA TRP A 181 -9.45 18.19 0.45
C TRP A 181 -9.62 19.48 1.26
N LEU A 182 -8.57 20.29 1.32
CA LEU A 182 -8.52 21.53 2.12
C LEU A 182 -8.78 22.80 1.29
N GLY A 183 -9.09 22.64 0.01
CA GLY A 183 -9.25 23.75 -0.94
C GLY A 183 -7.94 24.40 -1.35
N GLY A 184 -7.97 25.14 -2.46
CA GLY A 184 -6.79 25.83 -3.01
C GLY A 184 -5.65 24.87 -3.35
N ASN A 185 -5.95 23.80 -4.10
CA ASN A 185 -5.02 22.74 -4.51
C ASN A 185 -4.44 21.88 -3.38
N ARG A 186 -4.91 22.01 -2.14
CA ARG A 186 -4.33 21.30 -1.00
C ARG A 186 -5.08 20.02 -0.69
N PHE A 187 -4.39 18.90 -0.82
CA PHE A 187 -4.86 17.58 -0.44
C PHE A 187 -4.08 17.07 0.77
N GLN A 188 -4.77 16.93 1.91
CA GLN A 188 -4.26 16.21 3.06
C GLN A 188 -4.30 14.72 2.77
N VAL A 189 -3.15 14.06 2.70
CA VAL A 189 -3.06 12.61 2.44
C VAL A 189 -2.92 11.77 3.69
N ASN A 190 -2.50 12.37 4.81
CA ASN A 190 -2.44 11.75 6.14
C ASN A 190 -2.36 12.81 7.24
N SER A 191 -2.48 12.41 8.51
CA SER A 191 -2.39 13.32 9.66
C SER A 191 -0.95 13.67 10.09
N HIS A 192 0.08 12.96 9.64
CA HIS A 192 1.48 13.13 10.08
C HIS A 192 2.08 14.50 9.69
N ALA A 193 2.91 15.11 10.52
CA ALA A 193 3.50 16.42 10.25
C ALA A 193 4.71 16.35 9.31
N TYR A 194 4.48 16.14 8.00
CA TYR A 194 5.52 16.20 6.98
C TYR A 194 5.49 17.52 6.18
N PRO A 195 6.62 17.97 5.61
CA PRO A 195 6.63 19.10 4.69
C PRO A 195 5.66 18.90 3.53
N PRO A 196 5.00 19.97 3.06
CA PRO A 196 4.18 19.91 1.85
C PRO A 196 4.98 19.42 0.65
N ARG A 197 4.32 18.71 -0.26
CA ARG A 197 4.89 18.25 -1.53
C ARG A 197 4.11 18.85 -2.70
N GLU A 198 4.83 19.53 -3.59
CA GLU A 198 4.27 19.97 -4.86
C GLU A 198 4.24 18.80 -5.84
N ILE A 199 3.04 18.46 -6.32
CA ILE A 199 2.85 17.36 -7.28
C ILE A 199 2.13 17.82 -8.55
N ALA A 200 2.14 19.12 -8.82
CA ALA A 200 1.58 19.68 -10.04
C ALA A 200 2.28 19.08 -11.28
N GLY A 201 1.49 18.55 -12.21
CA GLY A 201 1.98 17.87 -13.42
C GLY A 201 2.41 16.42 -13.22
N ALA A 202 2.29 15.87 -12.00
CA ALA A 202 2.61 14.49 -11.71
C ALA A 202 1.49 13.53 -12.15
N GLN A 203 1.79 12.23 -12.23
CA GLN A 203 0.76 11.20 -12.35
C GLN A 203 0.21 10.87 -10.96
N LEU A 204 -1.10 11.06 -10.73
CA LEU A 204 -1.75 10.67 -9.49
C LEU A 204 -2.65 9.44 -9.71
N VAL A 205 -2.41 8.38 -8.95
CA VAL A 205 -3.22 7.16 -8.99
C VAL A 205 -3.85 6.85 -7.64
N LEU A 206 -5.08 6.34 -7.67
CA LEU A 206 -5.86 5.94 -6.51
C LEU A 206 -6.05 4.43 -6.55
N VAL A 207 -5.60 3.73 -5.52
CA VAL A 207 -5.47 2.27 -5.53
C VAL A 207 -6.27 1.67 -4.37
N PRO A 208 -7.45 1.08 -4.63
CA PRO A 208 -8.19 0.39 -3.58
C PRO A 208 -7.46 -0.91 -3.19
N VAL A 209 -7.57 -1.27 -1.91
CA VAL A 209 -7.19 -2.57 -1.35
C VAL A 209 -8.32 -3.08 -0.46
N THR A 210 -8.47 -4.40 -0.33
CA THR A 210 -9.56 -4.96 0.50
C THR A 210 -9.31 -4.93 2.00
N PRO A 211 -8.08 -5.15 2.51
CA PRO A 211 -7.82 -4.99 3.94
C PRO A 211 -8.01 -3.53 4.36
N GLN A 212 -8.48 -3.31 5.59
CA GLN A 212 -8.80 -1.98 6.13
C GLN A 212 -7.55 -1.16 6.49
N THR A 213 -6.68 -0.93 5.51
CA THR A 213 -5.40 -0.22 5.62
C THR A 213 -5.15 0.65 4.38
N GLY A 214 -4.17 1.54 4.47
CA GLY A 214 -3.78 2.40 3.37
C GLY A 214 -2.43 3.06 3.64
N TRP A 215 -1.88 3.67 2.60
CA TRP A 215 -0.62 4.42 2.64
C TRP A 215 -0.53 5.33 1.40
N VAL A 216 0.57 6.04 1.28
CA VAL A 216 0.93 6.77 0.07
C VAL A 216 2.28 6.27 -0.40
N ALA A 217 2.50 6.25 -1.71
CA ALA A 217 3.77 5.90 -2.34
C ALA A 217 4.07 6.89 -3.45
N TRP A 218 5.35 7.11 -3.74
CA TRP A 218 5.78 7.89 -4.90
C TRP A 218 7.18 7.50 -5.33
N ASP A 219 7.46 7.70 -6.62
CA ASP A 219 8.78 7.57 -7.19
C ASP A 219 9.37 8.99 -7.35
N GLU A 220 10.68 9.16 -7.08
CA GLU A 220 11.41 10.38 -7.47
C GLU A 220 11.50 10.47 -9.02
N PRO A 221 11.73 11.65 -9.63
CA PRO A 221 11.32 11.95 -11.01
C PRO A 221 11.61 10.87 -12.06
N PRO A 222 10.66 10.55 -12.98
CA PRO A 222 9.37 11.22 -13.19
C PRO A 222 8.32 10.87 -12.12
N SER A 223 7.77 11.90 -11.48
CA SER A 223 7.02 11.75 -10.25
C SER A 223 5.65 11.13 -10.48
N ARG A 224 5.49 9.85 -10.15
CA ARG A 224 4.19 9.19 -9.97
C ARG A 224 3.88 9.15 -8.48
N TYR A 225 2.66 9.46 -8.12
CA TYR A 225 2.13 9.43 -6.75
C TYR A 225 0.94 8.49 -6.68
N ALA A 226 0.89 7.68 -5.64
CA ALA A 226 -0.21 6.77 -5.37
C ALA A 226 -0.80 7.02 -3.99
N VAL A 227 -2.13 7.00 -3.92
CA VAL A 227 -2.87 6.87 -2.67
C VAL A 227 -3.47 5.48 -2.62
N VAL A 228 -2.95 4.64 -1.72
CA VAL A 228 -3.52 3.33 -1.45
C VAL A 228 -4.53 3.46 -0.31
N TYR A 229 -5.74 2.95 -0.53
CA TYR A 229 -6.88 3.18 0.37
C TYR A 229 -7.76 1.92 0.49
N PRO A 230 -8.43 1.70 1.63
CA PRO A 230 -9.32 0.56 1.78
C PRO A 230 -10.59 0.77 0.97
N CYS A 231 -11.04 -0.26 0.25
CA CYS A 231 -12.34 -0.20 -0.42
C CYS A 231 -13.48 -0.09 0.61
N ALA A 232 -14.57 0.55 0.22
CA ALA A 232 -15.77 0.65 1.06
C ALA A 232 -16.52 -0.70 1.17
N GLY A 233 -16.37 -1.56 0.16
CA GLY A 233 -16.92 -2.91 0.14
C GLY A 233 -16.17 -3.84 1.09
N VAL A 234 -16.91 -4.66 1.83
CA VAL A 234 -16.35 -5.65 2.75
C VAL A 234 -16.25 -6.99 2.02
N LEU A 235 -15.12 -7.70 2.15
CA LEU A 235 -15.09 -9.13 1.84
C LEU A 235 -15.98 -9.86 2.87
N ALA A 236 -17.22 -10.18 2.48
CA ALA A 236 -18.11 -11.04 3.25
C ALA A 236 -18.02 -12.46 2.69
N ASP A 237 -17.52 -13.41 3.46
CA ASP A 237 -17.57 -14.83 3.08
C ASP A 237 -19.03 -15.31 3.03
N ALA A 238 -19.35 -16.08 1.99
CA ALA A 238 -20.62 -16.79 1.86
C ALA A 238 -20.60 -18.04 2.72
#